data_AF-A0A539EBN7-F1
#
_entry.id   AF-A0A539EBN7-F1
#
_cell.length_a   1.000
_cell.length_b   1.000
_cell.length_c   1.000
_cell.angle_alpha   90.00
_cell.angle_beta   90.00
_cell.angle_gamma   90.00
#
_symmetry.space_group_name_H-M   'P 1'
#
loop_
_entity.id
_entity.type
_entity.pdbx_description
1 polymer ?
#
loop_
_entity_poly.entity_id
_entity_poly.type
_entity_poly.pdbx_seq_one_letter_code
_entity_poly.pdbx_strand_id
1 'polypeptide(L)'
;MLLRDIANLASYFGQFAPELLTADYGLEIWSLYESGKLHPAVALTGRVERNDKPVDLALVMREIDAVIQEEAQRQRYRQETKE
;
A
#
# COMPACT_ATOMS: atom_id res chain seq x y z
N MET A 1 -7.53 -0.26 1.82
CA MET A 1 -8.61 -0.57 2.78
C MET A 1 -8.17 -1.48 3.94
N LEU A 2 -7.11 -2.29 3.82
CA LEU A 2 -6.65 -3.21 4.87
C LEU A 2 -6.22 -2.54 6.20
N LEU A 3 -5.36 -1.52 6.14
CA LEU A 3 -4.82 -0.88 7.35
C LEU A 3 -5.90 -0.28 8.25
N ARG A 4 -6.90 0.37 7.63
CA ARG A 4 -8.04 0.95 8.35
C ARG A 4 -8.84 -0.12 9.08
N ASP A 5 -9.14 -1.22 8.41
CA ASP A 5 -10.00 -2.26 8.96
C ASP A 5 -9.29 -3.00 10.11
N ILE A 6 -7.98 -3.24 9.99
CA ILE A 6 -7.17 -3.79 11.09
C ILE A 6 -7.04 -2.81 12.27
N ALA A 7 -6.89 -1.51 12.01
CA ALA A 7 -6.86 -0.50 13.06
C ALA A 7 -8.18 -0.44 13.84
N ASN A 8 -9.31 -0.60 13.17
CA ASN A 8 -10.62 -0.69 13.83
C ASN A 8 -10.71 -1.92 14.74
N LEU A 9 -10.24 -3.08 14.27
CA LEU A 9 -10.18 -4.30 15.07
C LEU A 9 -9.26 -4.15 16.29
N ALA A 10 -8.06 -3.61 16.10
CA ALA A 10 -7.12 -3.34 17.18
C ALA A 10 -7.71 -2.39 18.23
N SER A 11 -8.45 -1.37 17.79
CA SER A 11 -9.11 -0.41 18.68
C SER A 11 -10.23 -1.04 19.51
N TYR A 12 -11.03 -1.92 18.91
CA TYR A 12 -12.11 -2.63 19.61
C TYR A 12 -11.55 -3.69 20.57
N PHE A 13 -10.70 -4.59 20.08
CA PHE A 13 -10.13 -5.66 20.91
C PHE A 13 -9.10 -5.17 21.91
N GLY A 14 -8.49 -4.00 21.67
CA GLY A 14 -7.59 -3.33 22.61
C GLY A 14 -8.22 -2.97 23.96
N GLN A 15 -9.56 -2.92 24.03
CA GLN A 15 -10.30 -2.78 25.29
C GLN A 15 -10.14 -4.01 26.20
N PHE A 16 -9.85 -5.18 25.62
CA PHE A 16 -9.69 -6.46 26.31
C PHE A 16 -8.23 -6.94 26.34
N ALA A 17 -7.45 -6.59 25.32
CA ALA A 17 -6.04 -6.93 25.17
C ALA A 17 -5.24 -5.66 24.80
N PRO A 18 -4.81 -4.85 25.79
CA PRO A 18 -4.16 -3.56 25.55
C PRO A 18 -2.89 -3.65 24.70
N GLU A 19 -2.20 -4.79 24.70
CA GLU A 19 -1.05 -5.07 23.83
C GLU A 19 -1.37 -4.96 22.33
N LEU A 20 -2.65 -5.08 21.92
CA LEU A 20 -3.06 -4.90 20.53
C LEU A 20 -3.02 -3.43 20.08
N LEU A 21 -3.08 -2.47 21.00
CA LEU A 21 -3.05 -1.05 20.69
C LEU A 21 -1.67 -0.56 20.28
N THR A 22 -0.62 -1.28 20.68
CA THR A 22 0.78 -0.95 20.37
C THR A 22 1.37 -1.84 19.28
N ALA A 23 0.66 -2.89 18.87
CA ALA A 23 1.10 -3.82 17.84
C ALA A 23 0.74 -3.32 16.43
N ASP A 24 1.70 -3.39 15.51
CA ASP A 24 1.59 -2.93 14.11
C ASP A 24 1.12 -4.06 13.17
N TYR A 25 0.11 -4.85 13.57
CA TYR A 25 -0.39 -5.98 12.76
C TYR A 25 -0.84 -5.59 11.35
N GLY A 26 -1.35 -4.37 11.19
CA GLY A 26 -1.76 -3.86 9.88
C GLY A 26 -0.61 -3.80 8.89
N LEU A 27 0.53 -3.25 9.31
CA LEU A 27 1.73 -3.14 8.48
C LEU A 27 2.36 -4.51 8.25
N GLU A 28 2.32 -5.41 9.24
CA GLU A 28 2.90 -6.75 9.14
C GLU A 28 2.14 -7.59 8.11
N ILE A 29 0.80 -7.61 8.20
CA ILE A 29 -0.07 -8.30 7.25
C ILE A 29 0.11 -7.72 5.84
N TRP A 30 0.22 -6.39 5.72
CA TRP A 30 0.46 -5.75 4.43
C TRP A 30 1.79 -6.17 3.81
N SER A 31 2.88 -6.19 4.58
CA SER A 31 4.20 -6.60 4.10
C SER A 31 4.23 -8.07 3.66
N LEU A 32 3.57 -8.95 4.41
CA LEU A 32 3.41 -10.36 4.03
C LEU A 32 2.60 -10.52 2.75
N TYR A 33 1.54 -9.70 2.59
CA TYR A 33 0.72 -9.70 1.39
C TYR A 33 1.51 -9.24 0.16
N GLU A 34 2.20 -8.09 0.27
CA GLU A 34 3.00 -7.50 -0.81
C GLU A 34 4.14 -8.42 -1.26
N SER A 35 4.75 -9.14 -0.32
CA SER A 35 5.80 -10.13 -0.63
C SER A 35 5.27 -11.50 -1.09
N GLY A 36 3.95 -11.69 -1.15
CA GLY A 36 3.32 -12.96 -1.53
C GLY A 36 3.49 -14.10 -0.52
N LYS A 37 3.89 -13.78 0.72
CA LYS A 37 4.14 -14.74 1.81
C LYS A 37 2.97 -14.88 2.77
N LEU A 38 1.92 -14.08 2.61
CA LEU A 38 0.74 -14.14 3.47
C LEU A 38 0.00 -15.47 3.26
N HIS A 39 -0.08 -16.27 4.33
CA HIS A 39 -0.91 -17.46 4.39
C HIS A 39 -1.57 -17.59 5.76
N PRO A 40 -2.70 -18.32 5.90
CA PRO A 40 -3.47 -18.39 7.14
C PRO A 40 -2.69 -18.91 8.36
N ALA A 41 -1.67 -19.74 8.12
CA ALA A 41 -0.80 -20.28 9.18
C ALA A 41 0.40 -19.38 9.54
N VAL A 42 0.54 -18.17 8.98
CA VAL A 42 1.64 -17.27 9.37
C VAL A 42 1.40 -16.79 10.79
N ALA A 43 2.40 -16.98 11.65
CA ALA A 43 2.41 -16.36 12.97
C ALA A 43 2.76 -14.87 12.84
N LEU A 44 1.84 -14.02 13.27
CA LEU A 44 2.06 -12.57 13.35
C LEU A 44 2.75 -12.22 14.66
N THR A 45 3.69 -11.29 14.60
CA THR A 45 4.50 -10.84 15.74
C THR A 45 4.01 -9.50 16.29
N GLY A 46 3.24 -8.75 15.52
CA GLY A 46 2.81 -7.39 15.83
C GLY A 46 3.95 -6.38 15.78
N ARG A 47 5.14 -6.77 15.29
CA ARG A 47 6.35 -5.93 15.23
C ARG A 47 6.76 -5.75 13.78
N VAL A 48 6.90 -4.49 13.36
CA VAL A 48 7.32 -4.14 12.01
C VAL A 48 8.41 -3.09 12.09
N GLU A 49 9.49 -3.29 11.34
CA GLU A 49 10.46 -2.23 11.09
C GLU A 49 9.81 -1.22 10.13
N ARG A 50 9.52 -0.02 10.64
CA ARG A 50 9.00 1.07 9.82
C ARG A 50 10.12 1.57 8.91
N ASN A 51 9.88 1.49 7.61
CA ASN A 51 10.77 2.08 6.63
C ASN A 51 10.42 3.57 6.50
N ASP A 52 11.04 4.41 7.33
CA ASP A 52 10.84 5.87 7.31
C ASP A 52 11.68 6.57 6.22
N LYS A 53 12.14 5.83 5.20
CA LYS A 53 12.88 6.44 4.09
C LYS A 53 11.97 7.42 3.35
N PRO A 54 12.43 8.67 3.12
CA PRO A 54 11.67 9.63 2.36
C PRO A 54 11.44 9.10 0.93
N VAL A 55 10.21 9.16 0.48
CA VAL A 55 9.84 8.84 -0.90
C VAL A 55 10.34 9.97 -1.80
N ASP A 56 11.01 9.62 -2.91
CA ASP A 56 11.39 10.59 -3.94
C ASP A 56 10.15 11.03 -4.74
N LEU A 57 9.50 12.10 -4.28
CA LEU A 57 8.33 12.67 -4.94
C LEU A 57 8.66 13.16 -6.36
N ALA A 58 9.87 13.63 -6.62
CA ALA A 58 10.26 14.10 -7.94
C ALA A 58 10.37 12.95 -8.94
N LEU A 59 10.79 11.76 -8.50
CA LEU A 59 10.73 10.55 -9.32
C LEU A 59 9.29 10.16 -9.65
N VAL A 60 8.40 10.13 -8.65
CA VAL A 60 6.99 9.76 -8.84
C VAL A 60 6.29 10.70 -9.83
N MET A 61 6.50 12.01 -9.69
CA MET A 61 5.91 13.00 -10.61
C MET A 61 6.42 12.83 -12.04
N ARG A 62 7.72 12.56 -12.22
CA ARG A 62 8.29 12.30 -13.55
C ARG A 62 7.67 11.09 -14.24
N GLU A 63 7.42 10.01 -13.49
CA GLU A 63 6.79 8.80 -14.03
C GLU A 63 5.34 9.06 -14.44
N ILE A 64 4.58 9.80 -13.61
CA ILE A 64 3.21 10.21 -13.91
C ILE A 64 3.16 11.03 -15.20
N ASP A 65 4.02 12.05 -15.32
CA ASP A 65 4.08 12.92 -16.49
C ASP A 65 4.41 12.12 -17.75
N ALA A 66 5.35 11.16 -17.67
CA ALA A 66 5.71 10.30 -18.80
C ALA A 66 4.50 9.48 -19.30
N VAL A 67 3.73 8.88 -18.39
CA VAL A 67 2.51 8.11 -18.73
C VAL A 67 1.44 9.02 -19.34
N ILE A 68 1.26 10.24 -18.83
CA ILE A 68 0.30 11.21 -19.38
C ILE A 68 0.69 11.60 -20.81
N GLN A 69 1.98 11.87 -21.07
CA GLN A 69 2.46 12.19 -22.41
C GLN A 69 2.28 11.03 -23.38
N GLU A 70 2.59 9.80 -22.95
CA GLU A 70 2.40 8.61 -23.77
C GLU A 70 0.93 8.41 -24.14
N GLU A 71 0.01 8.54 -23.19
CA GLU A 71 -1.42 8.40 -23.47
C GLU A 71 -1.93 9.54 -24.37
N ALA A 72 -1.43 10.77 -24.21
CA ALA A 72 -1.75 11.88 -25.10
C ALA A 72 -1.30 11.60 -26.55
N GLN A 73 -0.11 11.03 -26.75
CA GLN A 73 0.35 10.60 -28.08
C GLN A 73 -0.56 9.50 -28.65
N ARG A 74 -0.87 8.47 -27.86
CA ARG A 74 -1.78 7.37 -28.28
C ARG A 74 -3.15 7.90 -28.69
N GLN A 75 -3.69 8.88 -27.98
CA GLN A 75 -4.97 9.51 -28.31
C GLN A 75 -4.90 10.30 -29.62
N ARG A 76 -3.82 11.05 -29.87
CA ARG A 76 -3.61 11.75 -31.14
C ARG A 76 -3.54 10.80 -32.33
N TYR A 77 -2.75 9.73 -32.23
CA TYR A 77 -2.71 8.70 -33.27
C TYR A 77 -4.10 8.10 -33.52
N ARG A 78 -4.88 7.78 -32.47
CA ARG A 78 -6.25 7.26 -32.64
C ARG A 78 -7.20 8.26 -33.30
N GLN A 79 -6.99 9.56 -33.14
CA GLN A 79 -7.79 10.60 -33.79
C GLN A 79 -7.39 10.73 -35.27
N GLU A 80 -6.09 10.80 -35.55
CA GLU A 80 -5.54 10.87 -36.91
C GLU A 80 -5.85 9.64 -37.77
N THR A 81 -5.95 8.45 -37.16
CA THR A 81 -6.29 7.21 -37.91
C THR A 81 -7.81 7.02 -38.10
N LYS A 82 -8.64 7.87 -37.50
CA LYS A 82 -10.11 7.82 -37.62
C LYS A 82 -10.69 8.83 -38.62
N GLU A 83 -9.88 9.79 -39.07
CA GLU A 83 -10.15 10.62 -40.26
C GLU A 83 -9.62 9.95 -41.53
#